data_AF-A0A962U5H8-F1
#
_entry.id   AF-A0A962U5H8-F1
#
_cell.length_a   1.000
_cell.length_b   1.000
_cell.length_c   1.000
_cell.angle_alpha   90.00
_cell.angle_beta   90.00
_cell.angle_gamma   90.00
#
_symmetry.space_group_name_H-M   'P 1'
#
loop_
_entity.id
_entity.type
_entity.pdbx_description
1 polymer ?
#
loop_
_entity_poly.entity_id
_entity_poly.type
_entity_poly.pdbx_seq_one_letter_code
_entity_poly.pdbx_strand_id
1 'polypeptide(L)'
;MQQPAPSFRVIMRNRDSALPRQPGDPREAHFQAAGNTRVRLAPQGNQAGLFSYLSQEVKRRPKDLRVHMQRINLATDTAREPMLYGALVDLFIVLGDAGSALKQRCLTQADKVLDTSTQQFLAEHAGVGLSANDPAIAHIRHAVLSLGFTGTPRIISKQAQSTSRYQNAYDEAAACIEYGQLEQAQQILETATRRGDDDPRIHRQLLEIYQHTHNHDALQAMRQWLLDNTRSLPDGW
;
A
#
# COMPACT_ATOMS: atom_id res chain seq x y z
N MET A 1 -31.21 3.04 71.46
CA MET A 1 -29.87 3.30 70.87
C MET A 1 -30.06 3.52 69.38
N GLN A 2 -30.15 4.79 68.95
CA GLN A 2 -30.34 5.19 67.55
C GLN A 2 -29.00 5.67 66.99
N GLN A 3 -28.54 5.07 65.89
CA GLN A 3 -27.37 5.53 65.13
C GLN A 3 -27.72 6.81 64.36
N PRO A 4 -26.82 7.81 64.26
CA PRO A 4 -27.06 9.00 63.46
C PRO A 4 -26.75 8.74 61.98
N ALA A 5 -27.56 9.34 61.11
CA ALA A 5 -27.44 9.30 59.65
C ALA A 5 -26.18 10.05 59.14
N PRO A 6 -25.57 9.64 58.02
CA PRO A 6 -24.42 10.33 57.46
C PRO A 6 -24.83 11.67 56.84
N SER A 7 -24.18 12.74 57.31
CA SER A 7 -24.29 14.11 56.80
C SER A 7 -23.64 14.20 55.40
N PHE A 8 -24.44 14.45 54.37
CA PHE A 8 -23.95 14.76 53.03
C PHE A 8 -23.57 16.24 52.96
N ARG A 9 -22.27 16.52 52.95
CA ARG A 9 -21.73 17.86 52.72
C ARG A 9 -21.64 18.10 51.21
N VAL A 10 -22.51 18.95 50.68
CA VAL A 10 -22.43 19.43 49.29
C VAL A 10 -21.18 20.30 49.17
N ILE A 11 -20.12 19.76 48.56
CA ILE A 11 -18.95 20.54 48.16
C ILE A 11 -19.30 21.23 46.85
N MET A 12 -19.73 22.48 46.92
CA MET A 12 -19.74 23.37 45.75
C MET A 12 -18.29 23.52 45.25
N ARG A 13 -17.98 22.95 44.08
CA ARG A 13 -16.71 23.20 43.40
C ARG A 13 -16.73 24.61 42.82
N ASN A 14 -16.00 25.49 43.50
CA ASN A 14 -15.62 26.80 43.03
C ASN A 14 -14.86 26.67 41.69
N ARG A 15 -15.18 27.52 40.71
CA ARG A 15 -14.74 27.38 39.30
C ARG A 15 -13.35 27.94 39.01
N ASP A 16 -12.67 28.53 39.98
CA ASP A 16 -11.35 29.13 39.80
C ASP A 16 -10.36 28.66 40.87
N SER A 17 -9.94 27.41 40.76
CA SER A 17 -8.84 26.87 41.56
C SER A 17 -8.01 25.96 40.68
N ALA A 18 -6.95 26.52 40.10
CA ALA A 18 -5.89 25.74 39.46
C ALA A 18 -5.33 24.76 40.51
N LEU A 19 -5.74 23.49 40.40
CA LEU A 19 -5.18 22.41 41.20
C LEU A 19 -3.68 22.31 40.90
N PRO A 20 -2.83 22.10 41.91
CA PRO A 20 -1.41 21.87 41.69
C PRO A 20 -1.23 20.60 40.85
N ARG A 21 -0.45 20.73 39.77
CA ARG A 21 -0.11 19.68 38.80
C ARG A 21 0.51 18.50 39.55
N GLN A 22 -0.16 17.35 39.56
CA GLN A 22 0.42 16.12 40.09
C GLN A 22 1.38 15.52 39.03
N PRO A 23 2.66 15.29 39.36
CA PRO A 23 3.55 14.57 38.48
C PRO A 23 3.14 13.08 38.51
N GLY A 24 2.51 12.60 37.44
CA GLY A 24 2.13 11.18 37.33
C GLY A 24 0.89 10.85 36.51
N ASP A 25 0.19 11.82 35.91
CA ASP A 25 -0.84 11.47 34.92
C ASP A 25 -0.16 10.95 33.64
N PRO A 26 -0.33 9.67 33.24
CA PRO A 26 0.19 9.16 31.97
C PRO A 26 -0.35 9.93 30.76
N ARG A 27 -1.42 10.72 30.93
CA ARG A 27 -1.93 11.63 29.91
C ARG A 27 -1.07 12.87 29.73
N GLU A 28 -0.25 13.29 30.68
CA GLU A 28 0.56 14.52 30.56
C GLU A 28 1.99 14.26 30.07
N ALA A 29 2.53 13.05 30.25
CA ALA A 29 3.89 12.72 29.84
C ALA A 29 4.12 12.73 28.31
N HIS A 30 3.05 12.75 27.51
CA HIS A 30 3.13 12.53 26.07
C HIS A 30 2.79 13.75 25.21
N PHE A 31 2.21 14.82 25.75
CA PHE A 31 1.78 15.96 24.91
C PHE A 31 2.74 17.14 25.06
N GLN A 32 3.67 17.28 24.12
CA GLN A 32 4.35 18.54 23.88
C GLN A 32 3.89 19.09 22.54
N ALA A 33 3.26 20.27 22.56
CA ALA A 33 3.14 21.10 21.38
C ALA A 33 4.52 21.70 21.09
N ALA A 34 5.40 20.92 20.45
CA ALA A 34 6.56 21.52 19.82
C ALA A 34 6.05 22.51 18.76
N GLY A 35 6.63 23.71 18.67
CA GLY A 35 6.16 24.83 17.85
C GLY A 35 6.20 24.62 16.33
N ASN A 36 6.13 23.37 15.88
CA ASN A 36 6.00 22.93 14.51
C ASN A 36 4.54 22.52 14.25
N THR A 37 4.09 22.65 13.00
CA THR A 37 2.71 22.42 12.53
C THR A 37 2.24 20.95 12.63
N ARG A 38 2.87 20.13 13.48
CA ARG A 38 2.59 18.71 13.67
C ARG A 38 2.09 18.47 15.08
N VAL A 39 0.97 17.75 15.18
CA VAL A 39 0.51 17.18 16.45
C VAL A 39 1.41 16.00 16.78
N ARG A 40 2.53 16.29 17.43
CA ARG A 40 3.48 15.28 17.92
C ARG A 40 3.22 14.99 19.38
N LEU A 41 3.46 13.74 19.74
CA LEU A 41 3.59 13.35 21.13
C LEU A 41 5.08 13.25 21.43
N ALA A 42 5.53 13.81 22.56
CA ALA A 42 6.92 13.69 22.95
C ALA A 42 7.24 12.19 23.12
N PRO A 43 8.29 11.65 22.46
CA PRO A 43 8.57 10.22 22.45
C PRO A 43 9.10 9.68 23.79
N GLN A 44 8.94 10.42 24.88
CA GLN A 44 9.43 10.05 26.21
C GLN A 44 8.47 9.02 26.83
N GLY A 45 8.90 7.75 26.91
CA GLY A 45 8.18 6.68 27.63
C GLY A 45 7.82 5.46 26.78
N ASN A 46 6.82 4.69 27.26
CA ASN A 46 6.39 3.43 26.66
C ASN A 46 5.60 3.67 25.35
N GLN A 47 6.32 3.74 24.23
CA GLN A 47 5.76 3.97 22.89
C GLN A 47 4.74 2.90 22.47
N ALA A 48 4.95 1.64 22.85
CA ALA A 48 4.02 0.55 22.55
C ALA A 48 2.70 0.72 23.31
N GLY A 49 2.77 1.10 24.59
CA GLY A 49 1.60 1.43 25.40
C GLY A 49 0.84 2.64 24.85
N LEU A 50 1.55 3.69 24.44
CA LEU A 50 0.96 4.87 23.83
C LEU A 50 0.28 4.56 22.50
N PHE A 51 0.92 3.77 21.63
CA PHE A 51 0.30 3.35 20.37
C PHE A 51 -0.95 2.51 20.61
N SER A 52 -0.93 1.63 21.61
CA SER A 52 -2.09 0.80 21.99
C SER A 52 -3.24 1.67 22.50
N TYR A 53 -2.94 2.69 23.32
CA TYR A 53 -3.90 3.69 23.75
C TYR A 53 -4.52 4.45 22.56
N LEU A 54 -3.70 4.97 21.65
CA LEU A 54 -4.18 5.68 20.47
C LEU A 54 -5.02 4.77 19.56
N SER A 55 -4.65 3.50 19.45
CA SER A 55 -5.42 2.50 18.70
C SER A 55 -6.82 2.31 19.30
N GLN A 56 -6.93 2.28 20.63
CA GLN A 56 -8.23 2.22 21.30
C GLN A 56 -9.03 3.51 21.15
N GLU A 57 -8.36 4.66 21.14
CA GLU A 57 -9.03 5.94 20.90
C GLU A 57 -9.55 6.07 19.47
N VAL A 58 -8.84 5.55 18.47
CA VAL A 58 -9.35 5.45 17.09
C VAL A 58 -10.61 4.57 17.05
N LYS A 59 -10.62 3.41 17.72
CA LYS A 59 -11.83 2.56 17.79
C LYS A 59 -13.01 3.29 18.43
N ARG A 60 -12.78 4.04 19.51
CA ARG A 60 -13.84 4.78 20.22
C ARG A 60 -14.33 6.01 19.45
N ARG A 61 -13.43 6.70 18.75
CA ARG A 61 -13.66 7.99 18.10
C ARG A 61 -13.07 7.99 16.69
N PRO A 62 -13.61 7.17 15.76
CA PRO A 62 -12.99 6.95 14.46
C PRO A 62 -12.88 8.21 13.61
N LYS A 63 -13.76 9.20 13.81
CA LYS A 63 -13.74 10.46 13.06
C LYS A 63 -12.81 11.54 13.65
N ASP A 64 -12.14 11.30 14.79
CA ASP A 64 -11.18 12.26 15.35
C ASP A 64 -9.83 12.17 14.63
N LEU A 65 -9.67 12.96 13.58
CA LEU A 65 -8.45 13.01 12.76
C LEU A 65 -7.18 13.31 13.58
N ARG A 66 -7.28 13.99 14.72
CA ARG A 66 -6.10 14.29 15.55
C ARG A 66 -5.49 13.01 16.10
N VAL A 67 -6.33 12.05 16.51
CA VAL A 67 -5.87 10.76 17.05
C VAL A 67 -5.19 9.94 15.96
N HIS A 68 -5.74 9.93 14.74
CA HIS A 68 -5.09 9.31 13.58
C HIS A 68 -3.73 9.91 13.28
N MET A 69 -3.64 11.25 13.24
CA MET A 69 -2.37 11.93 12.97
C MET A 69 -1.34 11.71 14.06
N GLN A 70 -1.73 11.70 15.34
CA GLN A 70 -0.84 11.35 16.45
C GLN A 70 -0.29 9.94 16.32
N ARG A 71 -1.16 9.00 15.93
CA ARG A 71 -0.81 7.59 15.76
C ARG A 71 0.13 7.36 14.58
N ILE A 72 -0.13 8.01 13.44
CA ILE A 72 0.74 8.01 12.26
C ILE A 72 2.09 8.62 12.61
N ASN A 73 2.12 9.80 13.23
CA ASN A 73 3.37 10.45 13.61
C ASN A 73 4.20 9.59 14.57
N LEU A 74 3.57 8.96 15.57
CA LEU A 74 4.24 8.04 16.49
C LEU A 74 4.82 6.83 15.75
N ALA A 75 4.08 6.24 14.81
CA ALA A 75 4.56 5.11 14.03
C ALA A 75 5.69 5.49 13.05
N THR A 76 5.61 6.68 12.45
CA THR A 76 6.69 7.24 11.61
C THR A 76 7.95 7.51 12.44
N ASP A 77 7.82 8.19 13.57
CA ASP A 77 8.96 8.59 14.42
C ASP A 77 9.65 7.35 15.05
N THR A 78 8.95 6.21 15.15
CA THR A 78 9.51 4.94 15.64
C THR A 78 9.98 4.00 14.52
N ALA A 79 9.84 4.39 13.26
CA ALA A 79 10.23 3.61 12.07
C ALA A 79 9.70 2.17 12.06
N ARG A 80 8.46 1.96 12.53
CA ARG A 80 7.82 0.63 12.59
C ARG A 80 6.79 0.48 11.48
N GLU A 81 7.21 -0.15 10.38
CA GLU A 81 6.40 -0.35 9.17
C GLU A 81 5.01 -0.96 9.45
N PRO A 82 4.85 -2.08 10.19
CA PRO A 82 3.51 -2.64 10.43
C PRO A 82 2.57 -1.72 11.22
N MET A 83 3.10 -0.92 12.14
CA MET A 83 2.31 0.04 12.93
C MET A 83 1.89 1.22 12.06
N LEU A 84 2.79 1.68 11.19
CA LEU A 84 2.53 2.79 10.28
C LEU A 84 1.50 2.38 9.23
N TYR A 85 1.64 1.19 8.66
CA TYR A 85 0.72 0.68 7.67
C TYR A 85 -0.70 0.56 8.24
N GLY A 86 -0.88 -0.10 9.39
CA GLY A 86 -2.19 -0.20 10.04
C GLY A 86 -2.81 1.17 10.37
N ALA A 87 -1.99 2.14 10.82
CA ALA A 87 -2.47 3.50 11.11
C ALA A 87 -2.90 4.27 9.86
N LEU A 88 -2.22 4.08 8.72
CA LEU A 88 -2.60 4.68 7.44
C LEU A 88 -3.87 4.04 6.89
N VAL A 89 -4.01 2.72 6.99
CA VAL A 89 -5.25 2.02 6.59
C VAL A 89 -6.46 2.57 7.34
N ASP A 90 -6.36 2.75 8.66
CA ASP A 90 -7.45 3.32 9.46
C ASP A 90 -7.81 4.75 9.03
N LEU A 91 -6.81 5.57 8.69
CA LEU A 91 -7.04 6.91 8.15
C LEU A 91 -7.75 6.86 6.79
N PHE A 92 -7.35 5.95 5.92
CA PHE A 92 -7.93 5.78 4.58
C PHE A 92 -9.37 5.28 4.63
N ILE A 93 -9.69 4.39 5.57
CA ILE A 93 -11.06 3.93 5.84
C ILE A 93 -11.92 5.11 6.30
N VAL A 94 -11.43 5.91 7.26
CA VAL A 94 -12.21 7.01 7.85
C VAL A 94 -12.45 8.14 6.86
N LEU A 95 -11.45 8.44 6.03
CA LEU A 95 -11.55 9.53 5.05
C LEU A 95 -12.36 9.15 3.81
N GLY A 96 -12.50 7.86 3.46
CA GLY A 96 -13.23 7.45 2.26
C GLY A 96 -12.65 8.12 1.01
N ASP A 97 -13.47 8.76 0.19
CA ASP A 97 -13.07 9.55 -0.98
C ASP A 97 -12.54 10.97 -0.65
N ALA A 98 -12.70 11.42 0.59
CA ALA A 98 -12.25 12.74 1.03
C ALA A 98 -10.76 12.77 1.40
N GLY A 99 -10.22 13.99 1.57
CA GLY A 99 -8.90 14.20 2.18
C GLY A 99 -7.72 13.64 1.38
N SER A 100 -7.82 13.54 0.05
CA SER A 100 -6.75 13.04 -0.82
C SER A 100 -5.40 13.73 -0.58
N ALA A 101 -5.39 15.06 -0.41
CA ALA A 101 -4.18 15.82 -0.09
C ALA A 101 -3.55 15.41 1.25
N LEU A 102 -4.37 15.09 2.26
CA LEU A 102 -3.89 14.62 3.56
C LEU A 102 -3.28 13.22 3.43
N LYS A 103 -3.96 12.31 2.74
CA LYS A 103 -3.46 10.96 2.48
C LYS A 103 -2.13 10.99 1.75
N GLN A 104 -2.03 11.76 0.66
CA GLN A 104 -0.79 11.93 -0.11
C GLN A 104 0.35 12.46 0.77
N ARG A 105 0.08 13.50 1.58
CA ARG A 105 1.08 14.03 2.52
C ARG A 105 1.55 12.97 3.52
N CYS A 106 0.64 12.16 4.05
CA CYS A 106 0.98 11.06 4.95
C CYS A 106 1.83 9.99 4.25
N LEU A 107 1.53 9.67 2.98
CA LEU A 107 2.33 8.74 2.17
C LEU A 107 3.74 9.27 1.90
N THR A 108 3.87 10.54 1.49
CA THR A 108 5.19 11.17 1.30
C THR A 108 6.02 11.17 2.59
N GLN A 109 5.38 11.35 3.75
CA GLN A 109 6.06 11.27 5.05
C GLN A 109 6.47 9.83 5.41
N ALA A 110 5.71 8.84 4.94
CA ALA A 110 5.89 7.42 5.23
C ALA A 110 6.85 6.69 4.28
N ASP A 111 7.22 7.32 3.16
CA ASP A 111 8.07 6.80 2.07
C ASP A 111 9.36 6.09 2.56
N LYS A 112 9.98 6.59 3.62
CA LYS A 112 11.23 6.01 4.17
C LYS A 112 11.02 4.79 5.06
N VAL A 113 9.79 4.48 5.43
CA VAL A 113 9.44 3.44 6.41
C VAL A 113 8.64 2.31 5.75
N LEU A 114 7.76 2.63 4.81
CA LEU A 114 6.96 1.63 4.09
C LEU A 114 7.79 0.95 3.00
N ASP A 115 7.47 -0.31 2.72
CA ASP A 115 7.97 -0.96 1.52
C ASP A 115 7.25 -0.45 0.27
N THR A 116 7.87 -0.65 -0.90
CA THR A 116 7.35 -0.17 -2.18
C THR A 116 5.95 -0.71 -2.51
N SER A 117 5.65 -1.95 -2.15
CA SER A 117 4.36 -2.58 -2.48
C SER A 117 3.22 -1.99 -1.65
N THR A 118 3.46 -1.79 -0.34
CA THR A 118 2.51 -1.13 0.56
C THR A 118 2.28 0.32 0.16
N GLN A 119 3.33 1.04 -0.20
CA GLN A 119 3.23 2.42 -0.65
C GLN A 119 2.44 2.54 -1.94
N GLN A 120 2.69 1.66 -2.91
CA GLN A 120 1.94 1.63 -4.17
C GLN A 120 0.46 1.31 -3.92
N PHE A 121 0.15 0.28 -3.12
CA PHE A 121 -1.21 -0.08 -2.77
C PHE A 121 -1.97 1.11 -2.17
N LEU A 122 -1.40 1.80 -1.19
CA LEU A 122 -2.05 2.97 -0.60
C LEU A 122 -2.13 4.15 -1.57
N ALA A 123 -1.14 4.36 -2.44
CA ALA A 123 -1.18 5.43 -3.44
C ALA A 123 -2.33 5.25 -4.43
N GLU A 124 -2.58 4.02 -4.90
CA GLU A 124 -3.70 3.66 -5.78
C GLU A 124 -5.06 3.98 -5.12
N HIS A 125 -5.14 3.84 -3.79
CA HIS A 125 -6.35 4.09 -3.01
C HIS A 125 -6.45 5.52 -2.44
N ALA A 126 -5.51 6.42 -2.75
CA ALA A 126 -5.52 7.76 -2.16
C ALA A 126 -6.73 8.61 -2.59
N GLY A 127 -7.22 8.40 -3.82
CA GLY A 127 -8.38 9.11 -4.36
C GLY A 127 -9.72 8.60 -3.83
N VAL A 128 -9.88 7.28 -3.70
CA VAL A 128 -11.18 6.64 -3.39
C VAL A 128 -11.30 6.16 -1.94
N GLY A 129 -10.18 6.02 -1.23
CA GLY A 129 -10.13 5.46 0.12
C GLY A 129 -10.12 3.93 0.14
N LEU A 130 -10.32 3.38 1.33
CA LEU A 130 -10.39 1.94 1.57
C LEU A 130 -11.74 1.59 2.19
N SER A 131 -12.31 0.46 1.80
CA SER A 131 -13.50 -0.08 2.47
C SER A 131 -13.07 -0.90 3.68
N ALA A 132 -13.72 -0.70 4.83
CA ALA A 132 -13.43 -1.46 6.03
C ALA A 132 -13.55 -2.98 5.85
N ASN A 133 -14.43 -3.44 4.94
CA ASN A 133 -14.68 -4.86 4.66
C ASN A 133 -13.83 -5.41 3.50
N ASP A 134 -12.82 -4.67 3.03
CA ASP A 134 -12.01 -5.11 1.89
C ASP A 134 -11.14 -6.33 2.28
N PRO A 135 -11.23 -7.46 1.55
CA PRO A 135 -10.38 -8.63 1.78
C PRO A 135 -8.88 -8.32 1.76
N ALA A 136 -8.45 -7.36 0.94
CA ALA A 136 -7.06 -6.98 0.79
C ALA A 136 -6.48 -6.39 2.07
N ILE A 137 -7.31 -5.82 2.94
CA ILE A 137 -6.87 -5.16 4.18
C ILE A 137 -7.24 -5.93 5.46
N ALA A 138 -8.01 -7.01 5.34
CA ALA A 138 -8.52 -7.78 6.48
C ALA A 138 -7.40 -8.42 7.33
N HIS A 139 -6.23 -8.67 6.75
CA HIS A 139 -5.08 -9.29 7.42
C HIS A 139 -4.07 -8.28 7.99
N ILE A 140 -4.29 -6.98 7.77
CA ILE A 140 -3.32 -5.94 8.13
C ILE A 140 -3.27 -5.80 9.64
N ARG A 141 -2.10 -6.13 10.21
CA ARG A 141 -1.84 -5.95 11.63
C ARG A 141 -1.88 -4.49 12.00
N HIS A 142 -2.35 -4.21 13.22
CA HIS A 142 -2.51 -2.85 13.76
C HIS A 142 -3.57 -1.99 13.07
N ALA A 143 -4.18 -2.36 11.94
CA ALA A 143 -5.42 -1.72 11.52
C ALA A 143 -6.52 -2.06 12.54
N VAL A 144 -7.27 -1.07 13.00
CA VAL A 144 -8.30 -1.24 14.03
C VAL A 144 -9.72 -1.00 13.53
N LEU A 145 -9.86 -0.40 12.34
CA LEU A 145 -11.12 -0.13 11.66
C LEU A 145 -11.34 -1.06 10.48
N SER A 146 -10.35 -1.87 10.07
CA SER A 146 -10.60 -2.98 9.17
C SER A 146 -11.50 -3.99 9.87
N LEU A 147 -12.55 -4.37 9.17
CA LEU A 147 -13.45 -5.44 9.58
C LEU A 147 -12.91 -6.72 8.93
N GLY A 148 -12.93 -7.82 9.71
CA GLY A 148 -12.56 -9.13 9.17
C GLY A 148 -13.41 -9.45 7.95
N PHE A 149 -12.83 -10.13 6.97
CA PHE A 149 -13.55 -10.54 5.77
C PHE A 149 -14.12 -11.95 5.94
N THR A 150 -15.41 -12.12 5.70
CA THR A 150 -16.06 -13.44 5.59
C THR A 150 -16.49 -13.67 4.14
N GLY A 151 -15.82 -14.60 3.46
CA GLY A 151 -16.10 -14.95 2.07
C GLY A 151 -14.99 -15.79 1.45
N THR A 152 -15.06 -16.04 0.15
CA THR A 152 -13.98 -16.72 -0.60
C THR A 152 -12.99 -15.68 -1.12
N PRO A 153 -11.82 -15.49 -0.50
CA PRO A 153 -10.81 -14.59 -1.04
C PRO A 153 -10.40 -15.10 -2.43
N ARG A 154 -10.34 -14.19 -3.40
CA ARG A 154 -9.82 -14.52 -4.72
C ARG A 154 -8.29 -14.60 -4.62
N ILE A 155 -7.80 -15.80 -4.29
CA ILE A 155 -6.38 -16.07 -3.98
C ILE A 155 -5.47 -15.85 -5.20
N ILE A 156 -6.02 -15.87 -6.41
CA ILE A 156 -5.24 -15.72 -7.65
C ILE A 156 -5.66 -14.43 -8.35
N SER A 157 -4.79 -13.44 -8.26
CA SER A 157 -4.77 -12.26 -9.12
C SER A 157 -3.68 -12.49 -10.16
N LYS A 158 -4.06 -12.54 -11.44
CA LYS A 158 -3.09 -12.55 -12.55
C LYS A 158 -2.38 -11.19 -12.50
N GLN A 159 -1.14 -11.16 -12.00
CA GLN A 159 -0.31 -9.96 -12.14
C GLN A 159 -0.25 -9.65 -13.63
N ALA A 160 -0.72 -8.46 -14.01
CA ALA A 160 -0.31 -7.89 -15.28
C ALA A 160 1.22 -7.83 -15.19
N GLN A 161 1.91 -8.68 -15.95
CA GLN A 161 3.36 -8.66 -16.02
C GLN A 161 3.76 -7.23 -16.32
N SER A 162 4.43 -6.61 -15.34
CA SER A 162 5.00 -5.29 -15.46
C SER A 162 5.95 -5.32 -16.64
N THR A 163 5.51 -4.73 -17.75
CA THR A 163 6.36 -4.48 -18.90
C THR A 163 7.51 -3.58 -18.44
N SER A 164 8.72 -3.92 -18.87
CA SER A 164 9.96 -3.15 -18.74
C SER A 164 10.78 -3.34 -17.45
N ARG A 165 11.27 -4.57 -17.21
CA ARG A 165 12.60 -4.78 -16.57
C ARG A 165 13.74 -4.91 -17.57
N TYR A 166 13.41 -5.08 -18.86
CA TYR A 166 14.36 -5.29 -19.95
C TYR A 166 14.38 -4.09 -20.88
N GLN A 167 15.56 -3.72 -21.35
CA GLN A 167 15.77 -2.54 -22.21
C GLN A 167 15.34 -2.78 -23.65
N ASN A 168 15.18 -4.03 -24.07
CA ASN A 168 14.72 -4.43 -25.39
C ASN A 168 13.89 -5.73 -25.30
N ALA A 169 13.06 -5.98 -26.32
CA ALA A 169 12.19 -7.15 -26.37
C ALA A 169 12.96 -8.48 -26.57
N TYR A 170 14.18 -8.42 -27.12
CA TYR A 170 15.03 -9.58 -27.32
C TYR A 170 15.54 -10.16 -26.00
N ASP A 171 16.04 -9.32 -25.09
CA ASP A 171 16.56 -9.71 -23.78
C ASP A 171 15.43 -10.28 -22.89
N GLU A 172 14.22 -9.73 -23.01
CA GLU A 172 13.03 -10.25 -22.33
C GLU A 172 12.67 -11.66 -22.84
N ALA A 173 12.68 -11.84 -24.16
CA ALA A 173 12.41 -13.14 -24.77
C ALA A 173 13.51 -14.17 -24.46
N ALA A 174 14.78 -13.77 -24.46
CA ALA A 174 15.91 -14.62 -24.10
C ALA A 174 15.77 -15.16 -22.67
N ALA A 175 15.43 -14.29 -21.72
CA ALA A 175 15.14 -14.71 -20.35
C ALA A 175 13.96 -15.72 -20.30
N CYS A 176 12.87 -15.47 -21.03
CA CYS A 176 11.75 -16.41 -21.12
C CYS A 176 12.20 -17.78 -21.67
N ILE A 177 13.08 -17.83 -22.67
CA ILE A 177 13.63 -19.08 -23.20
C ILE A 177 14.47 -19.80 -22.16
N GLU A 178 15.34 -19.10 -21.43
CA GLU A 178 16.15 -19.67 -20.33
C GLU A 178 15.28 -20.32 -19.25
N TYR A 179 14.10 -19.75 -18.97
CA TYR A 179 13.13 -20.29 -18.02
C TYR A 179 12.12 -21.27 -18.64
N GLY A 180 12.29 -21.65 -19.92
CA GLY A 180 11.42 -22.60 -20.62
C GLY A 180 10.02 -22.08 -20.97
N GLN A 181 9.80 -20.76 -20.89
CA GLN A 181 8.54 -20.08 -21.20
C GLN A 181 8.44 -19.76 -22.69
N LEU A 182 8.37 -20.78 -23.54
CA LEU A 182 8.46 -20.65 -24.99
C LEU A 182 7.28 -19.88 -25.59
N GLU A 183 6.04 -20.11 -25.13
CA GLU A 183 4.87 -19.38 -25.65
C GLU A 183 4.94 -17.88 -25.33
N GLN A 184 5.50 -17.55 -24.16
CA GLN A 184 5.67 -16.17 -23.74
C GLN A 184 6.79 -15.48 -24.55
N ALA A 185 7.92 -16.16 -24.75
CA ALA A 185 9.01 -15.67 -25.59
C ALA A 185 8.52 -15.39 -27.02
N GLN A 186 7.72 -16.29 -27.60
CA GLN A 186 7.09 -16.10 -28.90
C GLN A 186 6.23 -14.83 -28.92
N GLN A 187 5.30 -14.67 -27.96
CA GLN A 187 4.41 -13.51 -27.91
C GLN A 187 5.15 -12.17 -27.82
N ILE A 188 6.23 -12.12 -27.04
CA ILE A 188 7.07 -10.92 -26.89
C ILE A 188 7.71 -10.55 -28.23
N LEU A 189 8.34 -11.52 -28.91
CA LEU A 189 9.01 -11.34 -30.19
C LEU A 189 8.04 -10.99 -31.33
N GLU A 190 6.87 -11.63 -31.37
CA GLU A 190 5.80 -11.30 -32.33
C GLU A 190 5.30 -9.86 -32.12
N THR A 191 5.12 -9.45 -30.86
CA THR A 191 4.67 -8.10 -30.53
C THR A 191 5.72 -7.06 -30.92
N ALA A 192 7.01 -7.33 -30.70
CA ALA A 192 8.10 -6.46 -31.12
C ALA A 192 8.18 -6.32 -32.64
N THR A 193 8.06 -7.44 -33.37
CA THR A 193 8.00 -7.45 -34.84
C THR A 193 6.83 -6.59 -35.34
N ARG A 194 5.65 -6.71 -34.72
CA ARG A 194 4.47 -5.91 -35.08
C ARG A 194 4.60 -4.42 -34.76
N ARG A 195 5.44 -4.06 -33.79
CA ARG A 195 5.77 -2.67 -33.45
C ARG A 195 6.79 -2.04 -34.40
N GLY A 196 7.39 -2.84 -35.29
CA GLY A 196 8.38 -2.38 -36.26
C GLY A 196 9.82 -2.38 -35.74
N ASP A 197 10.13 -3.15 -34.69
CA ASP A 197 11.52 -3.41 -34.31
C ASP A 197 12.18 -4.30 -35.38
N ASP A 198 13.01 -3.70 -36.24
CA ASP A 198 13.75 -4.37 -37.32
C ASP A 198 15.11 -4.90 -36.81
N ASP A 199 15.11 -5.57 -35.66
CA ASP A 199 16.30 -6.25 -35.15
C ASP A 199 16.39 -7.65 -35.77
N PRO A 200 17.43 -7.97 -36.57
CA PRO A 200 17.57 -9.27 -37.21
C PRO A 200 17.67 -10.43 -36.20
N ARG A 201 18.01 -10.15 -34.93
CA ARG A 201 18.05 -11.15 -33.85
C ARG A 201 16.65 -11.62 -33.45
N ILE A 202 15.65 -10.73 -33.48
CA ILE A 202 14.25 -11.07 -33.17
C ILE A 202 13.72 -12.06 -34.21
N HIS A 203 13.96 -11.76 -35.49
CA HIS A 203 13.53 -12.61 -36.60
C HIS A 203 14.15 -14.01 -36.56
N ARG A 204 15.46 -14.10 -36.28
CA ARG A 204 16.14 -15.39 -36.14
C ARG A 204 15.58 -16.20 -34.98
N GLN A 205 15.41 -15.56 -33.82
CA GLN A 205 14.91 -16.24 -32.63
C GLN A 205 13.47 -16.73 -32.81
N LEU A 206 12.64 -15.95 -33.51
CA LEU A 206 11.26 -16.32 -33.81
C LEU A 206 11.18 -17.52 -34.77
N LEU A 207 12.06 -17.58 -35.78
CA LEU A 207 12.18 -18.74 -36.67
C LEU A 207 12.66 -20.00 -35.94
N GLU A 208 13.65 -19.88 -35.04
CA GLU A 208 14.10 -21.01 -34.20
C GLU A 208 12.95 -21.54 -33.33
N ILE A 209 12.17 -20.65 -32.70
CA ILE A 209 11.01 -21.05 -31.89
C ILE A 209 9.96 -21.76 -32.76
N TYR A 210 9.62 -21.24 -33.93
CA TYR A 210 8.64 -21.90 -34.81
C TYR A 210 9.12 -23.27 -35.32
N GLN A 211 10.41 -23.40 -35.63
CA GLN A 211 10.99 -24.68 -36.04
C GLN A 211 10.97 -25.71 -34.90
N HIS A 212 11.34 -25.30 -33.68
CA HIS A 212 11.33 -26.20 -32.53
C HIS A 212 9.92 -26.58 -32.07
N THR A 213 8.97 -25.65 -32.11
CA THR A 213 7.58 -25.88 -31.70
C THR A 213 6.72 -26.54 -32.78
N HIS A 214 7.26 -26.73 -34.00
CA HIS A 214 6.55 -27.27 -35.17
C HIS A 214 5.25 -26.51 -35.47
N ASN A 215 5.17 -25.24 -35.09
CA ASN A 215 3.97 -24.42 -35.21
C ASN A 215 3.91 -23.75 -36.58
N HIS A 216 3.61 -24.56 -37.59
CA HIS A 216 3.55 -24.13 -38.99
C HIS A 216 2.43 -23.11 -39.24
N ASP A 217 1.32 -23.18 -38.49
CA ASP A 217 0.20 -22.25 -38.63
C ASP A 217 0.58 -20.84 -38.16
N ALA A 218 1.26 -20.72 -37.02
CA ALA A 218 1.73 -19.44 -36.51
C ALA A 218 2.83 -18.83 -37.40
N LEU A 219 3.73 -19.66 -37.94
CA LEU A 219 4.74 -19.24 -38.91
C LEU A 219 4.09 -18.67 -40.19
N GLN A 220 3.10 -19.35 -40.75
CA GLN A 220 2.37 -18.89 -41.95
C GLN A 220 1.62 -17.58 -41.68
N ALA A 221 0.94 -17.46 -40.54
CA ALA A 221 0.24 -16.25 -40.16
C ALA A 221 1.19 -15.05 -40.01
N MET A 222 2.37 -15.26 -39.41
CA MET A 222 3.35 -14.19 -39.24
C MET A 222 4.03 -13.83 -40.57
N ARG A 223 4.33 -14.82 -41.42
CA ARG A 223 4.86 -14.57 -42.77
C ARG A 223 3.89 -13.76 -43.62
N GLN A 224 2.60 -14.09 -43.58
CA GLN A 224 1.57 -13.34 -44.28
C GLN A 224 1.48 -11.90 -43.75
N TRP A 225 1.54 -11.72 -42.43
CA TRP A 225 1.56 -10.39 -41.83
C TRP A 225 2.78 -9.58 -42.27
N LEU A 226 3.98 -10.18 -42.32
CA LEU A 226 5.18 -9.51 -42.81
C LEU A 226 5.05 -9.11 -44.29
N LEU A 227 4.51 -9.98 -45.15
CA LEU A 227 4.25 -9.65 -46.56
C LEU A 227 3.31 -8.45 -46.73
N ASP A 228 2.31 -8.33 -45.87
CA ASP A 228 1.30 -7.27 -45.94
C ASP A 228 1.80 -5.94 -45.31
N ASN A 229 2.73 -6.01 -44.33
CA ASN A 229 3.13 -4.87 -43.51
C ASN A 229 4.58 -4.40 -43.68
N THR A 230 5.49 -5.20 -44.26
CA THR A 230 6.90 -4.82 -44.47
C THR A 230 7.25 -4.73 -45.95
N ARG A 231 8.15 -3.78 -46.30
CA ARG A 231 8.60 -3.57 -47.70
C ARG A 231 9.59 -4.64 -48.19
N SER A 232 10.12 -5.48 -47.31
CA SER A 232 11.07 -6.55 -47.59
C SER A 232 10.98 -7.63 -46.51
N LEU A 233 11.01 -8.91 -46.91
CA LEU A 233 11.12 -10.01 -45.96
C LEU A 233 12.55 -10.08 -45.42
N PRO A 234 12.74 -10.21 -44.09
CA PRO A 234 14.03 -10.56 -43.51
C PRO A 234 14.50 -11.94 -43.98
N ASP A 235 15.81 -12.15 -44.04
CA ASP A 235 16.40 -13.41 -44.49
C ASP A 235 15.93 -14.60 -43.63
N GLY A 236 15.29 -15.59 -44.26
CA GLY A 236 14.86 -16.85 -43.63
C GLY A 236 13.35 -17.05 -43.44
N TRP A 237 12.51 -16.08 -43.83
CA TRP A 237 11.04 -16.14 -43.75
C TRP A 237 10.31 -16.65 -45.00
#